data_AF-A0A1Y2CAV9-F1
#
_entry.id   AF-A0A1Y2CAV9-F1
#
_cell.length_a   1.000
_cell.length_b   1.000
_cell.length_c   1.000
_cell.angle_alpha   90.00
_cell.angle_beta   90.00
_cell.angle_gamma   90.00
#
_symmetry.space_group_name_H-M   'P 1'
#
loop_
_entity.id
_entity.type
_entity.pdbx_description
1 polymer ?
#
loop_
_entity_poly.entity_id
_entity_poly.type
_entity_poly.pdbx_seq_one_letter_code
_entity_poly.pdbx_strand_id
1 'polypeptide(L)'
;MIEDFKNDCQRAADVLSSGIKDIHIPSEVLREAKGVAVLHVHKMAILGSSRSGHGVVVARLPSGDWSAPSAIEMTGKGFGDEFGYEISDIVYILRNDQAVEAFKKGHNITGGVDLSCKPTLTQDLPNPNTPSNSNQTVAVGPIGRTAQLTATLRSPTAIFTYSQSKGAFVGASVDFTEINQRSVTNAAVYGIGTRGEQILEGQVDMPEYDQVKALHAVLRHAQEE
;
A
#
# COMPACT_ATOMS: atom_id res chain seq x y z
N MET A 1 -9.05 -10.53 13.83
CA MET A 1 -9.92 -9.59 13.08
C MET A 1 -9.79 -8.15 13.58
N ILE A 2 -10.35 -7.80 14.76
CA ILE A 2 -10.21 -6.43 15.30
C ILE A 2 -8.75 -6.09 15.60
N GLU A 3 -8.00 -7.05 16.16
CA GLU A 3 -6.57 -6.84 16.43
C GLU A 3 -5.77 -6.64 15.14
N ASP A 4 -6.02 -7.48 14.12
CA ASP A 4 -5.40 -7.30 12.79
C ASP A 4 -5.71 -5.91 12.23
N PHE A 5 -6.96 -5.44 12.34
CA PHE A 5 -7.34 -4.09 11.92
C PHE A 5 -6.58 -2.98 12.66
N LYS A 6 -6.40 -3.11 13.98
CA LYS A 6 -5.59 -2.17 14.76
C LYS A 6 -4.13 -2.18 14.30
N ASN A 7 -3.56 -3.36 14.08
CA ASN A 7 -2.20 -3.51 13.57
C ASN A 7 -2.05 -2.90 12.17
N ASP A 8 -3.06 -3.07 11.30
CA ASP A 8 -3.09 -2.47 9.97
C ASP A 8 -3.10 -0.94 10.04
N CYS A 9 -3.89 -0.37 10.96
CA CYS A 9 -3.92 1.08 11.20
C CYS A 9 -2.60 1.62 11.74
N GLN A 10 -2.01 0.92 12.73
CA GLN A 10 -0.72 1.31 13.29
C GLN A 10 0.37 1.28 12.23
N ARG A 11 0.43 0.19 11.47
CA ARG A 11 1.41 0.05 10.39
C ARG A 11 1.22 1.11 9.31
N ALA A 12 -0.02 1.44 8.97
CA ALA A 12 -0.30 2.53 8.04
C ALA A 12 0.23 3.88 8.55
N ALA A 13 0.07 4.17 9.85
CA ALA A 13 0.63 5.36 10.48
C ALA A 13 2.17 5.38 10.42
N ASP A 14 2.81 4.24 10.71
CA ASP A 14 4.27 4.09 10.68
C ASP A 14 4.82 4.24 9.26
N VAL A 15 4.16 3.63 8.26
CA VAL A 15 4.55 3.72 6.84
C VAL A 15 4.36 5.12 6.30
N LEU A 16 3.28 5.82 6.66
CA LEU A 16 3.08 7.20 6.20
C LEU A 16 4.09 8.14 6.86
N SER A 17 4.31 8.02 8.18
CA SER A 17 5.25 8.87 8.89
C SER A 17 6.72 8.64 8.47
N SER A 18 7.10 7.40 8.16
CA SER A 18 8.41 7.08 7.60
C SER A 18 8.50 7.42 6.11
N GLY A 19 7.49 7.12 5.29
CA GLY A 19 7.47 7.38 3.85
C GLY A 19 7.54 8.87 3.52
N ILE A 20 6.93 9.74 4.33
CA ILE A 20 7.09 11.20 4.25
C ILE A 20 8.58 11.58 4.41
N LYS A 21 9.33 10.89 5.27
CA LYS A 21 10.73 11.19 5.59
C LYS A 21 11.75 10.50 4.67
N ASP A 22 11.55 9.23 4.39
CA ASP A 22 12.55 8.34 3.75
C ASP A 22 12.36 8.27 2.23
N ILE A 23 11.12 8.33 1.76
CA ILE A 23 10.75 8.19 0.33
C ILE A 23 10.41 9.56 -0.28
N HIS A 24 10.42 10.63 0.53
CA HIS A 24 10.03 11.99 0.15
C HIS A 24 8.70 11.99 -0.60
N ILE A 25 7.65 11.39 -0.02
CA ILE A 25 6.29 11.62 -0.51
C ILE A 25 6.05 13.13 -0.38
N PRO A 26 5.90 13.89 -1.49
CA PRO A 26 5.76 15.33 -1.37
C PRO A 26 4.49 15.65 -0.58
N SER A 27 4.58 16.54 0.42
CA SER A 27 3.42 16.92 1.23
C SER A 27 2.28 17.43 0.35
N GLU A 28 2.59 18.09 -0.77
CA GLU A 28 1.61 18.50 -1.79
C GLU A 28 0.74 17.34 -2.31
N VAL A 29 1.34 16.17 -2.52
CA VAL A 29 0.61 14.99 -3.02
C VAL A 29 -0.35 14.46 -1.96
N LEU A 30 0.01 14.54 -0.68
CA LEU A 30 -0.86 14.17 0.44
C LEU A 30 -1.94 15.22 0.71
N ARG A 31 -1.62 16.51 0.58
CA ARG A 31 -2.55 17.64 0.70
C ARG A 31 -3.65 17.60 -0.35
N GLU A 32 -3.31 17.28 -1.60
CA GLU A 32 -4.27 17.11 -2.69
C GLU A 32 -4.98 15.75 -2.68
N ALA A 33 -4.58 14.83 -1.81
CA ALA A 33 -5.15 13.50 -1.76
C ALA A 33 -6.64 13.55 -1.35
N LYS A 34 -7.46 12.84 -2.12
CA LYS A 34 -8.86 12.53 -1.80
C LYS A 34 -9.01 11.19 -1.09
N GLY A 35 -7.96 10.37 -1.08
CA GLY A 35 -7.90 9.13 -0.32
C GLY A 35 -6.47 8.61 -0.26
N VAL A 36 -6.19 7.82 0.77
CA VAL A 36 -4.90 7.18 0.99
C VAL A 36 -5.16 5.73 1.36
N ALA A 37 -4.58 4.79 0.62
CA ALA A 37 -4.58 3.37 0.97
C ALA A 37 -3.17 2.92 1.29
N VAL A 38 -3.00 2.19 2.38
CA VAL A 38 -1.72 1.59 2.77
C VAL A 38 -1.89 0.08 2.88
N LEU A 39 -1.04 -0.67 2.20
CA LEU A 39 -1.07 -2.12 2.14
C LEU A 39 0.29 -2.69 2.52
N HIS A 40 0.29 -3.69 3.39
CA HIS A 40 1.43 -4.56 3.64
C HIS A 40 1.29 -5.83 2.80
N VAL A 41 2.28 -6.12 1.97
CA VAL A 41 2.19 -7.12 0.90
C VAL A 41 3.38 -8.07 0.95
N HIS A 42 3.09 -9.36 0.82
CA HIS A 42 4.07 -10.42 0.64
C HIS A 42 4.02 -10.86 -0.83
N LYS A 43 5.14 -10.76 -1.55
CA LYS A 43 5.36 -11.34 -2.88
C LYS A 43 6.29 -12.55 -2.74
N MET A 44 5.84 -13.71 -3.16
CA MET A 44 6.64 -14.95 -3.23
C MET A 44 6.71 -15.40 -4.68
N ALA A 45 7.90 -15.77 -5.17
CA ALA A 45 8.11 -16.21 -6.55
C ALA A 45 8.99 -17.47 -6.66
N ILE A 46 8.47 -18.48 -7.35
CA ILE A 46 9.17 -19.70 -7.79
C ILE A 46 8.51 -20.14 -9.11
N LEU A 47 9.11 -19.83 -10.27
CA LEU A 47 8.54 -20.15 -11.59
C LEU A 47 7.09 -19.64 -11.78
N GLY A 48 6.87 -18.41 -11.31
CA GLY A 48 5.56 -17.78 -11.14
C GLY A 48 5.49 -17.12 -9.76
N SER A 49 4.65 -16.11 -9.60
CA SER A 49 4.57 -15.33 -8.37
C SER A 49 3.16 -15.25 -7.79
N SER A 50 3.10 -15.06 -6.48
CA SER A 50 1.86 -14.81 -5.76
C SER A 50 2.06 -13.61 -4.85
N ARG A 51 1.03 -12.77 -4.76
CA ARG A 51 0.98 -11.61 -3.88
C ARG A 51 -0.20 -11.77 -2.93
N SER A 52 0.04 -11.52 -1.65
CA SER A 52 -1.02 -11.44 -0.66
C SER A 52 -0.70 -10.33 0.33
N GLY A 53 -1.68 -9.52 0.66
CA GLY A 53 -1.49 -8.39 1.55
C GLY A 53 -2.78 -7.89 2.14
N HIS A 54 -2.64 -7.06 3.16
CA HIS A 54 -3.75 -6.45 3.87
C HIS A 54 -3.35 -5.07 4.36
N GLY A 55 -4.35 -4.27 4.71
CA GLY A 55 -4.13 -2.93 5.20
C GLY A 55 -5.43 -2.15 5.27
N VAL A 56 -5.32 -0.83 5.16
CA VAL A 56 -6.44 0.09 5.32
C VAL A 56 -6.47 1.15 4.23
N VAL A 57 -7.67 1.64 3.94
CA VAL A 57 -7.90 2.82 3.11
C VAL A 57 -8.72 3.83 3.88
N VAL A 58 -8.38 5.10 3.71
CA VAL A 58 -9.07 6.25 4.29
C VAL A 58 -9.44 7.21 3.15
N ALA A 59 -10.66 7.75 3.17
CA ALA A 59 -11.13 8.69 2.18
C ALA A 59 -11.32 10.07 2.79
N ARG A 60 -11.18 11.10 1.96
CA ARG A 60 -11.47 12.48 2.34
C ARG A 60 -12.96 12.74 2.14
N LEU A 61 -13.61 13.20 3.20
CA LEU A 61 -15.03 13.52 3.20
C LEU A 61 -15.30 14.90 2.57
N PRO A 62 -16.53 15.17 2.13
CA PRO A 62 -16.92 16.49 1.66
C PRO A 62 -16.73 17.60 2.71
N SER A 63 -16.72 17.26 4.01
CA SER A 63 -16.42 18.21 5.10
C SER A 63 -14.97 18.69 5.10
N GLY A 64 -14.07 17.97 4.42
CA GLY A 64 -12.62 18.17 4.46
C GLY A 64 -11.89 17.23 5.41
N ASP A 65 -12.61 16.59 6.34
CA ASP A 65 -12.08 15.60 7.28
C ASP A 65 -11.81 14.25 6.61
N TRP A 66 -11.11 13.38 7.34
CA TRP A 66 -10.87 11.99 6.93
C TRP A 66 -11.97 11.07 7.47
N SER A 67 -12.45 10.14 6.64
CA SER A 67 -13.38 9.08 7.02
C SER A 67 -12.75 8.10 8.02
N ALA A 68 -13.53 7.21 8.62
CA ALA A 68 -12.95 6.09 9.35
C ALA A 68 -12.15 5.16 8.40
N PRO A 69 -11.14 4.42 8.89
CA PRO A 69 -10.37 3.50 8.06
C PRO A 69 -11.18 2.26 7.69
N SER A 70 -11.21 1.91 6.40
CA SER A 70 -11.79 0.64 5.92
C SER A 70 -10.69 -0.37 5.69
N ALA A 71 -10.86 -1.59 6.22
CA ALA A 71 -9.95 -2.70 5.98
C ALA A 71 -10.02 -3.18 4.52
N ILE A 72 -8.86 -3.40 3.92
CA ILE A 72 -8.70 -3.91 2.56
C ILE A 72 -7.69 -5.06 2.53
N GLU A 73 -7.81 -5.88 1.51
CA GLU A 73 -6.87 -6.95 1.18
C GLU A 73 -6.47 -6.88 -0.27
N MET A 74 -5.27 -7.35 -0.56
CA MET A 74 -4.76 -7.50 -1.90
C MET A 74 -4.40 -8.96 -2.13
N THR A 75 -4.85 -9.51 -3.25
CA THR A 75 -4.42 -10.82 -3.72
C THR A 75 -3.96 -10.70 -5.16
N GLY A 76 -2.90 -11.39 -5.54
CA GLY A 76 -2.42 -11.37 -6.91
C GLY A 76 -1.65 -12.61 -7.31
N LYS A 77 -1.53 -12.78 -8.62
CA LYS A 77 -0.76 -13.84 -9.26
C LYS A 77 0.06 -13.23 -10.39
N GLY A 78 1.30 -13.65 -10.52
CA GLY A 78 2.17 -13.28 -11.61
C GLY A 78 2.65 -14.50 -12.38
N PHE A 79 2.84 -14.32 -13.68
CA PHE A 79 3.38 -15.32 -14.59
C PHE A 79 4.67 -14.80 -15.20
N GLY A 80 5.77 -15.52 -15.00
CA GLY A 80 7.07 -15.13 -15.49
C GLY A 80 8.21 -15.94 -14.89
N ASP A 81 9.41 -15.71 -15.42
CA ASP A 81 10.65 -16.31 -14.94
C ASP A 81 11.15 -15.53 -13.73
N GLU A 82 10.46 -15.70 -12.60
CA GLU A 82 10.73 -14.99 -11.36
C GLU A 82 11.06 -15.91 -10.20
N PHE A 83 11.99 -15.44 -9.37
CA PHE A 83 12.41 -16.11 -8.14
C PHE A 83 12.69 -15.11 -7.03
N GLY A 84 12.20 -15.43 -5.84
CA GLY A 84 12.54 -14.69 -4.63
C GLY A 84 11.38 -14.44 -3.72
N TYR A 85 11.62 -13.56 -2.76
CA TYR A 85 10.66 -13.15 -1.76
C TYR A 85 10.84 -11.67 -1.44
N GLU A 86 9.74 -10.94 -1.45
CA GLU A 86 9.69 -9.52 -1.17
C GLU A 86 8.53 -9.21 -0.23
N ILE A 87 8.79 -8.38 0.78
CA ILE A 87 7.79 -7.75 1.63
C ILE A 87 7.75 -6.28 1.26
N SER A 88 6.56 -5.76 0.95
CA SER A 88 6.36 -4.39 0.49
C SER A 88 5.31 -3.68 1.33
N ASP A 89 5.64 -2.47 1.77
CA ASP A 89 4.65 -1.51 2.22
C ASP A 89 4.32 -0.60 1.03
N ILE A 90 3.06 -0.60 0.59
CA ILE A 90 2.58 0.12 -0.60
C ILE A 90 1.60 1.20 -0.16
N VAL A 91 1.83 2.44 -0.57
CA VAL A 91 0.97 3.59 -0.34
C VAL A 91 0.37 4.04 -1.68
N TYR A 92 -0.95 3.94 -1.80
CA TYR A 92 -1.72 4.48 -2.91
C TYR A 92 -2.31 5.83 -2.52
N ILE A 93 -1.94 6.88 -3.24
CA ILE A 93 -2.54 8.20 -3.13
C ILE A 93 -3.60 8.36 -4.22
N LEU A 94 -4.85 8.53 -3.79
CA LEU A 94 -6.02 8.65 -4.63
C LEU A 94 -6.33 10.14 -4.80
N ARG A 95 -6.03 10.73 -5.96
CA ARG A 95 -6.22 12.18 -6.19
C ARG A 95 -7.62 12.55 -6.70
N ASN A 96 -8.41 11.58 -7.14
CA ASN A 96 -9.68 11.80 -7.84
C ASN A 96 -10.81 11.03 -7.17
N ASP A 97 -12.04 11.56 -7.22
CA ASP A 97 -13.20 10.88 -6.61
C ASP A 97 -13.40 9.49 -7.23
N GLN A 98 -13.18 9.36 -8.55
CA GLN A 98 -13.23 8.06 -9.24
C GLN A 98 -12.26 7.02 -8.66
N ALA A 99 -11.06 7.44 -8.22
CA ALA A 99 -10.10 6.53 -7.61
C ALA A 99 -10.59 6.08 -6.23
N VAL A 100 -11.15 7.00 -5.44
CA VAL A 100 -11.76 6.70 -4.15
C VAL A 100 -12.97 5.76 -4.32
N GLU A 101 -13.84 6.04 -5.29
CA GLU A 101 -15.00 5.22 -5.64
C GLU A 101 -14.62 3.79 -6.01
N ALA A 102 -13.49 3.60 -6.70
CA ALA A 102 -12.98 2.28 -7.02
C ALA A 102 -12.64 1.48 -5.74
N PHE A 103 -11.98 2.11 -4.75
CA PHE A 103 -11.72 1.51 -3.44
C PHE A 103 -12.97 1.34 -2.56
N LYS A 104 -13.99 2.19 -2.72
CA LYS A 104 -15.28 2.07 -2.02
C LYS A 104 -16.09 0.86 -2.43
N LYS A 105 -16.15 0.57 -3.73
CA LYS A 105 -16.98 -0.52 -4.26
C LYS A 105 -16.39 -1.91 -3.95
N GLY A 106 -15.08 -1.98 -3.72
CA GLY A 106 -14.33 -3.24 -3.76
C GLY A 106 -14.19 -3.73 -5.21
N HIS A 107 -13.23 -4.62 -5.47
CA HIS A 107 -12.89 -5.15 -6.80
C HIS A 107 -12.06 -4.22 -7.70
N ASN A 108 -10.97 -3.69 -7.14
CA ASN A 108 -9.97 -3.00 -7.95
C ASN A 108 -9.00 -4.00 -8.57
N ILE A 109 -9.15 -4.25 -9.87
CA ILE A 109 -8.23 -5.11 -10.63
C ILE A 109 -7.13 -4.24 -11.26
N THR A 110 -5.90 -4.55 -10.90
CA THR A 110 -4.67 -3.89 -11.35
C THR A 110 -3.80 -4.94 -12.04
N GLY A 111 -3.49 -4.76 -13.32
CA GLY A 111 -2.57 -5.64 -14.05
C GLY A 111 -1.36 -4.83 -14.52
N GLY A 112 -0.15 -5.35 -14.37
CA GLY A 112 1.07 -4.66 -14.80
C GLY A 112 2.26 -5.61 -15.00
N VAL A 113 3.21 -5.20 -15.84
CA VAL A 113 4.50 -5.91 -16.06
C VAL A 113 5.54 -5.55 -15.00
N ASP A 114 5.90 -6.48 -14.11
CA ASP A 114 6.98 -6.30 -13.15
C ASP A 114 8.32 -6.74 -13.77
N LEU A 115 9.29 -5.82 -13.78
CA LEU A 115 10.66 -6.07 -14.20
C LEU A 115 11.54 -5.71 -13.01
N SER A 116 12.09 -6.72 -12.32
CA SER A 116 12.89 -6.48 -11.13
C SER A 116 14.14 -7.38 -11.14
N CYS A 117 15.30 -6.72 -11.16
CA CYS A 117 16.60 -7.34 -10.94
C CYS A 117 17.22 -6.76 -9.66
N LYS A 118 16.75 -7.22 -8.49
CA LYS A 118 17.51 -7.09 -7.25
C LYS A 118 18.44 -8.31 -7.16
N PRO A 119 19.75 -8.16 -7.42
CA PRO A 119 20.65 -9.29 -7.23
C PRO A 119 20.64 -9.65 -5.74
N THR A 120 20.39 -10.90 -5.40
CA THR A 120 20.70 -11.42 -4.07
C THR A 120 21.27 -12.81 -4.23
N LEU A 121 22.60 -12.87 -4.07
CA LEU A 121 23.41 -13.86 -3.38
C LEU A 121 24.84 -13.70 -3.91
N THR A 122 25.61 -12.74 -3.37
CA THR A 122 27.02 -13.00 -3.11
C THR A 122 27.11 -13.45 -1.66
N GLN A 123 27.35 -14.74 -1.46
CA GLN A 123 28.08 -15.18 -0.28
C GLN A 123 29.48 -14.55 -0.39
N ASP A 124 29.62 -13.33 0.10
CA ASP A 124 30.94 -12.77 0.35
C ASP A 124 31.50 -13.48 1.58
N LEU A 125 32.62 -14.21 1.39
CA LEU A 125 33.50 -14.61 2.47
C LEU A 125 33.79 -13.39 3.37
N PRO A 126 33.81 -13.55 4.71
CA PRO A 126 33.93 -12.41 5.61
C PRO A 126 35.27 -11.69 5.42
N ASN A 127 35.21 -10.43 4.98
CA ASN A 127 36.34 -9.50 5.06
C ASN A 127 36.29 -8.76 6.41
N PRO A 128 37.26 -8.98 7.31
CA PRO A 128 37.26 -8.38 8.65
C PRO A 128 37.52 -6.86 8.67
N ASN A 129 37.73 -6.22 7.52
CA ASN A 129 38.07 -4.79 7.43
C ASN A 129 36.95 -3.88 6.89
N THR A 130 35.71 -4.36 6.75
CA THR A 130 34.59 -3.52 6.29
C THR A 130 33.81 -2.92 7.48
N PRO A 131 33.71 -1.58 7.61
CA PRO A 131 32.98 -0.94 8.72
C PRO A 131 31.45 -1.18 8.66
N SER A 132 30.87 -1.39 9.83
CA SER A 132 29.56 -2.02 10.12
C SER A 132 28.30 -1.13 9.97
N ASN A 133 28.26 -0.08 9.14
CA ASN A 133 27.08 0.80 9.12
C ASN A 133 26.70 1.44 7.77
N SER A 134 26.51 0.64 6.71
CA SER A 134 25.70 1.11 5.57
C SER A 134 25.20 -0.04 4.69
N ASN A 135 24.06 -0.64 5.04
CA ASN A 135 23.28 -1.45 4.09
C ASN A 135 22.37 -0.51 3.28
N GLN A 136 22.97 0.28 2.39
CA GLN A 136 22.24 1.10 1.42
C GLN A 136 22.34 0.46 0.04
N THR A 137 21.40 -0.41 -0.31
CA THR A 137 21.19 -0.80 -1.70
C THR A 137 20.13 0.12 -2.31
N VAL A 138 20.60 1.12 -3.05
CA VAL A 138 19.77 2.00 -3.87
C VAL A 138 19.53 1.32 -5.21
N ALA A 139 18.29 0.91 -5.49
CA ALA A 139 17.90 0.52 -6.84
C ALA A 139 17.57 1.80 -7.63
N VAL A 140 18.52 2.26 -8.45
CA VAL A 140 18.34 3.41 -9.35
C VAL A 140 17.80 2.89 -10.69
N GLY A 141 16.50 3.08 -10.89
CA GLY A 141 15.76 2.89 -12.14
C GLY A 141 14.46 3.70 -12.03
N PRO A 142 13.93 4.23 -13.14
CA PRO A 142 13.60 5.66 -13.25
C PRO A 142 12.74 6.13 -12.07
N ILE A 143 13.19 7.20 -11.41
CA ILE A 143 12.51 7.80 -10.26
C ILE A 143 11.02 7.91 -10.58
N GLY A 144 10.18 7.15 -9.87
CA GLY A 144 8.73 7.20 -10.08
C GLY A 144 8.27 6.74 -11.46
N ARG A 145 8.57 5.50 -11.84
CA ARG A 145 7.70 4.61 -12.63
C ARG A 145 8.44 3.29 -12.78
N THR A 146 8.05 2.27 -12.02
CA THR A 146 7.99 0.96 -12.68
C THR A 146 7.12 1.21 -13.90
N ALA A 147 7.66 1.07 -15.09
CA ALA A 147 6.80 0.79 -16.23
C ALA A 147 6.24 -0.64 -16.07
N GLN A 148 5.57 -0.92 -14.95
CA GLN A 148 4.26 -1.52 -15.09
C GLN A 148 3.51 -0.46 -15.87
N LEU A 149 3.37 -0.66 -17.19
CA LEU A 149 2.19 -0.16 -17.86
C LEU A 149 1.04 -0.86 -17.15
N THR A 150 0.64 -0.30 -16.01
CA THR A 150 -0.57 -0.71 -15.32
C THR A 150 -1.67 -0.17 -16.19
N ALA A 151 -1.99 -0.91 -17.25
CA ALA A 151 -3.27 -0.77 -17.89
C ALA A 151 -4.27 -1.23 -16.84
N THR A 152 -4.70 -0.31 -15.97
CA THR A 152 -5.97 -0.45 -15.28
C THR A 152 -6.97 -0.57 -16.41
N LEU A 153 -7.38 -1.80 -16.72
CA LEU A 153 -8.22 -2.13 -17.89
C LEU A 153 -9.57 -1.38 -17.90
N ARG A 154 -9.85 -0.51 -16.90
CA ARG A 154 -11.04 0.34 -16.80
C ARG A 154 -10.91 1.73 -16.14
N SER A 155 -9.74 2.36 -15.90
CA SER A 155 -9.77 3.72 -15.31
C SER A 155 -8.53 4.61 -15.56
N PRO A 156 -8.67 5.82 -16.13
CA PRO A 156 -7.59 6.81 -16.34
C PRO A 156 -7.26 7.64 -15.09
N THR A 157 -7.53 7.13 -13.89
CA THR A 157 -7.46 7.89 -12.64
C THR A 157 -6.03 7.99 -12.12
N ALA A 158 -5.53 9.20 -11.87
CA ALA A 158 -4.17 9.42 -11.37
C ALA A 158 -4.03 8.90 -9.93
N ILE A 159 -3.58 7.65 -9.80
CA ILE A 159 -3.18 7.03 -8.54
C ILE A 159 -1.66 7.10 -8.47
N PHE A 160 -1.12 7.77 -7.45
CA PHE A 160 0.32 7.72 -7.18
C PHE A 160 0.59 6.55 -6.27
N THR A 161 1.53 5.70 -6.64
CA THR A 161 1.91 4.54 -5.83
C THR A 161 3.34 4.72 -5.37
N TYR A 162 3.54 4.75 -4.06
CA TYR A 162 4.83 4.74 -3.41
C TYR A 162 5.00 3.39 -2.72
N SER A 163 6.19 2.80 -2.77
CA SER A 163 6.42 1.53 -2.09
C SER A 163 7.81 1.45 -1.50
N GLN A 164 7.90 0.87 -0.31
CA GLN A 164 9.16 0.44 0.29
C GLN A 164 9.14 -1.08 0.36
N SER A 165 10.17 -1.70 -0.21
CA SER A 165 10.26 -3.15 -0.24
C SER A 165 11.54 -3.65 0.42
N LYS A 166 11.43 -4.71 1.20
CA LYS A 166 12.53 -5.47 1.80
C LYS A 166 12.49 -6.89 1.24
N GLY A 167 13.59 -7.35 0.66
CA GLY A 167 13.68 -8.70 0.12
C GLY A 167 14.58 -8.80 -1.11
N ALA A 168 14.59 -10.00 -1.66
CA ALA A 168 15.44 -10.44 -2.75
C ALA A 168 14.55 -10.91 -3.90
N PHE A 169 14.69 -10.31 -5.08
CA PHE A 169 13.80 -10.59 -6.20
C PHE A 169 14.54 -10.49 -7.53
N VAL A 170 14.52 -11.55 -8.32
CA VAL A 170 15.08 -11.56 -9.68
C VAL A 170 14.07 -12.13 -10.66
N GLY A 171 13.85 -11.42 -11.75
CA GLY A 171 13.06 -11.91 -12.87
C GLY A 171 12.20 -10.86 -13.53
N ALA A 172 11.37 -11.35 -14.46
CA ALA A 172 10.35 -10.57 -15.13
C ALA A 172 9.04 -11.35 -15.08
N SER A 173 7.94 -10.69 -14.69
CA SER A 173 6.60 -11.25 -14.83
C SER A 173 5.57 -10.23 -15.29
N VAL A 174 4.43 -10.79 -15.68
CA VAL A 174 3.17 -10.06 -15.71
C VAL A 174 2.40 -10.42 -14.44
N ASP A 175 2.17 -9.43 -13.59
CA ASP A 175 1.42 -9.54 -12.35
C ASP A 175 -0.02 -9.04 -12.54
N PHE A 176 -0.97 -9.79 -11.98
CA PHE A 176 -2.37 -9.41 -11.85
C PHE A 176 -2.72 -9.38 -10.37
N THR A 177 -3.25 -8.25 -9.90
CA THR A 177 -3.63 -8.04 -8.50
C THR A 177 -5.06 -7.54 -8.43
N GLU A 178 -5.77 -7.97 -7.40
CA GLU A 178 -7.10 -7.51 -7.05
C GLU A 178 -7.06 -6.98 -5.62
N ILE A 179 -7.61 -5.79 -5.41
CA ILE A 179 -7.80 -5.20 -4.09
C ILE A 179 -9.29 -5.23 -3.76
N ASN A 180 -9.61 -5.84 -2.63
CA ASN A 180 -10.97 -6.04 -2.13
C ASN A 180 -11.12 -5.48 -0.73
N GLN A 181 -12.37 -5.18 -0.35
CA GLN A 181 -12.67 -4.81 1.02
C GLN A 181 -12.76 -6.07 1.89
N ARG A 182 -12.19 -5.99 3.10
CA ARG A 182 -12.30 -7.06 4.09
C ARG A 182 -13.62 -6.90 4.85
N SER A 183 -14.72 -7.27 4.19
CA SER A 183 -16.09 -7.10 4.71
C SER A 183 -16.30 -7.70 6.10
N VAL A 184 -15.70 -8.86 6.39
CA VAL A 184 -15.78 -9.51 7.71
C VAL A 184 -15.04 -8.69 8.78
N THR A 185 -13.85 -8.18 8.47
CA THR A 185 -13.08 -7.32 9.39
C THR A 185 -13.78 -5.99 9.62
N ASN A 186 -14.29 -5.37 8.56
CA ASN A 186 -15.09 -4.15 8.65
C ASN A 186 -16.34 -4.36 9.49
N ALA A 187 -17.07 -5.46 9.28
CA ALA A 187 -18.25 -5.78 10.07
C ALA A 187 -17.92 -6.03 11.55
N ALA A 188 -16.75 -6.60 11.85
CA ALA A 188 -16.30 -6.81 13.22
C ALA A 188 -15.99 -5.50 13.97
N VAL A 189 -15.58 -4.44 13.25
CA VAL A 189 -15.27 -3.12 13.84
C VAL A 189 -16.48 -2.21 13.89
N TYR A 190 -17.26 -2.17 12.81
CA TYR A 190 -18.31 -1.17 12.57
C TYR A 190 -19.74 -1.74 12.64
N GLY A 191 -19.90 -3.03 12.92
CA GLY A 191 -21.20 -3.70 12.97
C GLY A 191 -21.55 -4.50 11.70
N ILE A 192 -22.42 -5.48 11.87
CA ILE A 192 -22.82 -6.40 10.80
C ILE A 192 -23.50 -5.65 9.66
N GLY A 193 -23.12 -5.96 8.42
CA GLY A 193 -23.70 -5.37 7.21
C GLY A 193 -23.03 -4.08 6.76
N THR A 194 -22.10 -3.53 7.54
CA THR A 194 -21.34 -2.33 7.15
C THR A 194 -20.44 -2.62 5.95
N ARG A 195 -20.70 -1.89 4.86
CA ARG A 195 -19.88 -1.91 3.64
C ARG A 195 -18.81 -0.84 3.74
N GLY A 196 -17.62 -1.06 3.17
CA GLY A 196 -16.58 -0.04 3.21
C GLY A 196 -16.92 1.21 2.40
N GLU A 197 -17.86 1.14 1.45
CA GLU A 197 -18.50 2.32 0.85
C GLU A 197 -19.09 3.25 1.93
N GLN A 198 -19.87 2.70 2.89
CA GLN A 198 -20.46 3.47 3.97
C GLN A 198 -19.40 4.03 4.93
N ILE A 199 -18.35 3.25 5.19
CA ILE A 199 -17.21 3.68 6.03
C ILE A 199 -16.52 4.89 5.40
N LEU A 200 -16.18 4.79 4.11
CA LEU A 200 -15.44 5.82 3.38
C LEU A 200 -16.29 7.03 3.00
N GLU A 201 -17.61 6.93 3.11
CA GLU A 201 -18.55 8.06 3.02
C GLU A 201 -18.78 8.76 4.35
N GLY A 202 -18.19 8.27 5.44
CA GLY A 202 -18.36 8.86 6.77
C GLY A 202 -19.72 8.58 7.38
N GLN A 203 -20.38 7.48 6.97
CA GLN A 203 -21.67 7.04 7.53
C GLN A 203 -21.50 6.23 8.83
N VAL A 204 -20.27 6.04 9.30
CA VAL A 204 -19.94 5.32 10.52
C VAL A 204 -19.11 6.20 11.44
N ASP A 205 -19.22 5.96 12.74
CA ASP A 205 -18.42 6.65 13.73
C ASP A 205 -16.95 6.18 13.68
N MET A 206 -16.06 7.11 14.01
CA MET A 206 -14.64 6.82 14.14
C MET A 206 -14.41 5.88 15.34
N PRO A 207 -13.74 4.74 15.16
CA PRO A 207 -13.49 3.82 16.28
C PRO A 207 -12.45 4.41 17.23
N GLU A 208 -12.69 4.30 18.54
CA GLU A 208 -11.83 4.87 19.59
C GLU A 208 -10.57 4.03 19.88
N TYR A 209 -9.85 3.62 18.83
CA TYR A 209 -8.57 2.91 18.95
C TYR A 209 -7.39 3.88 18.83
N ASP A 210 -6.37 3.71 19.65
CA ASP A 210 -5.19 4.59 19.62
C ASP A 210 -4.43 4.50 18.29
N GLN A 211 -4.41 3.31 17.67
CA GLN A 211 -3.83 3.09 16.34
C GLN A 211 -4.54 3.90 15.25
N VAL A 212 -5.87 4.04 15.36
CA VAL A 212 -6.68 4.83 14.43
C VAL A 212 -6.42 6.31 14.64
N LYS A 213 -6.35 6.76 15.90
CA LYS A 213 -5.98 8.14 16.23
C LYS A 213 -4.59 8.49 15.70
N ALA A 214 -3.62 7.59 15.83
CA ALA A 214 -2.25 7.78 15.33
C ALA A 214 -2.23 7.94 13.80
N LEU A 215 -2.91 7.06 13.06
CA LEU A 215 -3.05 7.16 11.61
C LEU A 215 -3.65 8.52 11.20
N HIS A 216 -4.74 8.94 11.84
CA HIS A 216 -5.39 10.22 11.56
C HIS A 216 -4.56 11.43 11.98
N ALA A 217 -3.70 11.31 12.98
CA ALA A 217 -2.77 12.38 13.35
C ALA A 217 -1.73 12.60 12.24
N VAL A 218 -1.17 11.51 11.69
CA VAL A 218 -0.22 11.59 10.57
C VAL A 218 -0.88 12.18 9.32
N LEU A 219 -2.08 11.72 8.97
CA LEU A 219 -2.82 12.23 7.81
C LEU A 219 -3.17 13.71 7.93
N ARG A 220 -3.59 14.16 9.12
CA ARG A 220 -3.90 15.59 9.37
C ARG A 220 -2.65 16.45 9.33
N HIS A 221 -1.57 16.00 9.95
CA HIS A 221 -0.31 16.74 9.94
C HIS A 221 0.22 16.94 8.52
N ALA A 222 0.15 15.91 7.67
CA ALA A 222 0.56 15.99 6.27
C ALA A 222 -0.32 16.93 5.42
N GLN A 223 -1.49 17.36 5.90
CA GLN A 223 -2.32 18.37 5.22
C GLN A 223 -1.94 19.80 5.59
N GLU A 224 -1.37 20.00 6.77
CA GLU A 224 -1.05 21.33 7.33
C GLU A 224 0.32 21.85 6.88
N GLU A 225 1.23 20.97 6.44
CA GLU A 225 2.56 21.29 5.87
C GLU A 225 2.53 21.64 4.38
#